data_AF-A0A2V6PEZ4-F1
#
_entry.id   AF-A0A2V6PEZ4-F1
#
_cell.length_a   1.000
_cell.length_b   1.000
_cell.length_c   1.000
_cell.angle_alpha   90.00
_cell.angle_beta   90.00
_cell.angle_gamma   90.00
#
_symmetry.space_group_name_H-M   'P 1'
#
loop_
_entity.id
_entity.type
_entity.pdbx_description
1 polymer ?
#
loop_
_entity_poly.entity_id
_entity_poly.type
_entity_poly.pdbx_seq_one_letter_code
_entity_poly.pdbx_strand_id
1 'polypeptide(L)' 'MKVRLYGDIGIVNGLVVTTNDKGEEVRRTVFTDVFVYRDQRWQAINAQENEVRKLETPP' A
#
# COMPACT_ATOMS: atom_id res chain seq x y z
N MET A 1 -0.39 7.85 4.36
CA MET A 1 0.82 7.19 3.83
C MET A 1 1.93 7.32 4.86
N LYS A 2 2.77 6.30 5.02
CA LYS A 2 3.93 6.31 5.93
C LYS A 2 5.16 5.73 5.23
N VAL A 3 6.30 6.38 5.38
CA VAL A 3 7.58 5.93 4.83
C VAL A 3 8.58 5.78 5.97
N ARG A 4 9.36 4.70 5.94
CA ARG A 4 10.49 4.47 6.86
C ARG A 4 11.72 4.11 6.04
N LEU A 5 12.86 4.69 6.38
CA LEU A 5 14.15 4.43 5.74
C LEU A 5 15.08 3.70 6.72
N TYR A 6 15.77 2.68 6.23
CA TYR A 6 16.73 1.85 6.96
C TYR A 6 17.95 1.63 6.07
N GLY A 7 18.93 2.55 6.15
CA GLY A 7 20.03 2.58 5.18
C GLY A 7 19.48 2.72 3.76
N ASP A 8 19.87 1.78 2.89
CA ASP A 8 19.40 1.73 1.49
C ASP A 8 18.04 1.04 1.33
N ILE A 9 17.32 0.73 2.41
CA ILE A 9 15.99 0.11 2.36
C ILE A 9 14.90 1.13 2.68
N GLY A 10 13.89 1.20 1.81
CA GLY A 10 12.68 2.01 2.03
C GLY A 10 11.46 1.10 2.21
N ILE A 11 10.71 1.28 3.29
CA ILE A 11 9.45 0.58 3.53
C ILE A 11 8.32 1.60 3.48
N VAL A 12 7.40 1.41 2.54
CA VAL A 12 6.26 2.30 2.29
C VAL A 12 4.97 1.59 2.67
N ASN A 13 4.18 2.19 3.54
CA ASN A 13 2.81 1.77 3.80
C ASN A 13 1.82 2.79 3.27
N GLY A 14 0.78 2.29 2.63
CA GLY A 14 -0.33 3.14 2.19
C GLY A 14 -1.64 2.40 2.10
N LEU A 15 -2.61 3.13 1.58
CA LEU A 15 -3.98 2.71 1.38
C LEU A 15 -4.36 3.13 -0.04
N VAL A 16 -4.87 2.19 -0.82
CA VAL A 16 -5.49 2.44 -2.12
C VAL A 16 -7.00 2.34 -1.93
N VAL A 17 -7.71 3.37 -2.38
CA VAL A 17 -9.16 3.39 -2.48
C VAL A 17 -9.50 3.44 -3.97
N THR A 18 -10.17 2.41 -4.48
CA THR A 18 -10.65 2.36 -5.86
C THR A 18 -12.12 2.75 -5.87
N THR A 19 -12.47 3.71 -6.72
CA THR A 19 -13.85 4.16 -6.92
C THR A 19 -14.34 3.79 -8.32
N ASN A 20 -15.64 3.56 -8.47
CA ASN A 20 -16.29 3.48 -9.79
C ASN A 20 -16.49 4.88 -10.40
N ASP A 21 -17.07 4.91 -11.60
CA ASP A 21 -17.46 6.10 -12.36
C ASP A 21 -18.48 7.02 -11.66
N LYS A 22 -19.22 6.47 -10.69
CA LYS A 22 -20.15 7.23 -9.83
C LYS A 22 -19.51 7.78 -8.56
N GLY A 23 -18.21 7.50 -8.34
CA GLY A 23 -17.47 7.93 -7.15
C GLY A 23 -17.67 7.02 -5.92
N GLU A 24 -18.34 5.88 -6.09
CA GLU A 24 -18.55 4.92 -4.99
C GLU A 24 -17.29 4.07 -4.80
N GLU A 25 -16.86 3.90 -3.55
CA GLU A 25 -15.75 3.00 -3.21
C GLU A 25 -16.12 1.55 -3.46
N VAL A 26 -15.36 0.88 -4.33
CA VAL A 26 -15.56 -0.53 -4.69
C VAL A 26 -14.49 -1.45 -4.10
N ARG A 27 -13.33 -0.90 -3.74
CA ARG A 27 -12.24 -1.66 -3.13
C ARG A 27 -11.35 -0.76 -2.29
N ARG A 28 -10.89 -1.32 -1.17
CA ARG A 28 -9.89 -0.71 -0.30
C ARG A 28 -8.79 -1.70 -0.01
N THR A 29 -7.55 -1.30 -0.25
CA THR A 29 -6.37 -2.16 -0.07
C THR A 29 -5.34 -1.45 0.77
N VAL A 30 -4.85 -2.07 1.84
CA VAL A 30 -3.62 -1.63 2.52
C VAL A 30 -2.43 -2.31 1.87
N PHE A 31 -1.33 -1.58 1.70
CA PHE A 31 -0.13 -2.11 1.09
C PHE A 31 1.12 -1.86 1.94
N THR A 32 2.10 -2.74 1.75
CA THR A 32 3.49 -2.58 2.18
C THR A 32 4.40 -2.85 0.98
N ASP A 33 5.08 -1.81 0.51
CA ASP A 33 6.07 -1.93 -0.55
C ASP A 33 7.47 -1.75 0.04
N VAL A 34 8.40 -2.59 -0.40
CA VAL A 34 9.80 -2.53 0.01
C VAL A 34 10.65 -2.18 -1.20
N PHE A 35 11.48 -1.16 -1.04
CA PHE A 35 12.41 -0.67 -2.04
C PHE A 35 13.85 -0.82 -1.55
N VAL A 36 14.77 -1.05 -2.48
CA VAL A 36 16.22 -0.90 -2.26
C VAL A 36 16.76 0.25 -3.09
N TYR A 37 17.64 1.07 -2.53
CA TYR A 37 18.41 2.05 -3.27
C TYR A 37 19.70 1.41 -3.78
N ARG A 38 19.77 1.14 -5.08
CA ARG A 38 20.98 0.60 -5.74
C ARG A 38 21.05 1.10 -7.18
N ASP A 39 22.26 1.20 -7.72
CA ASP A 39 22.51 1.80 -9.04
C ASP A 39 21.90 3.22 -9.15
N GLN A 40 22.05 4.00 -8.08
CA GLN A 40 21.59 5.38 -7.98
C GLN A 40 20.06 5.57 -8.13
N ARG A 41 19.25 4.52 -7.91
CA ARG A 41 17.79 4.61 -7.94
C ARG A 41 17.10 3.69 -6.95
N TRP A 42 15.89 4.05 -6.55
CA TRP A 42 15.00 3.17 -5.81
C TRP A 42 14.41 2.10 -6.73
N GLN A 43 14.44 0.86 -6.28
CA GLN A 43 13.92 -0.30 -7.01
C GLN A 43 12.97 -1.07 -6.09
N ALA A 44 11.75 -1.32 -6.54
CA ALA A 44 10.81 -2.16 -5.81
C ALA A 44 11.32 -3.61 -5.80
N ILE A 45 11.43 -4.19 -4.61
CA ILE A 45 11.90 -5.57 -4.40
C ILE A 45 10.86 -6.46 -3.73
N ASN A 46 9.84 -5.87 -3.11
CA ASN A 46 8.68 -6.60 -2.61
C ASN A 46 7.46 -5.68 -2.61
N ALA A 47 6.29 -6.30 -2.80
CA ALA A 47 4.99 -5.67 -2.62
C ALA A 47 4.07 -6.68 -1.94
N GLN A 48 3.31 -6.21 -0.95
CA GLN A 48 2.31 -7.00 -0.26
C GLN A 48 1.06 -6.15 -0.09
N GLU A 49 -0.07 -6.68 -0.56
CA GLU A 49 -1.37 -6.02 -0.51
C GLU A 49 -2.40 -6.88 0.23
N ASN A 50 -3.20 -6.26 1.10
CA ASN A 50 -4.35 -6.88 1.73
C ASN A 50 -5.61 -6.05 1.50
N GLU A 51 -6.69 -6.70 1.09
CA GLU A 51 -8.00 -6.06 1.03
C GLU A 51 -8.50 -5.76 2.45
N VAL A 52 -8.98 -4.54 2.66
CA VAL A 52 -9.64 -4.13 3.90
C VAL A 52 -11.11 -4.46 3.77
N ARG A 53 -11.52 -5.57 4.39
CA ARG A 53 -12.95 -5.88 4.54
C ARG A 53 -13.54 -4.96 5.60
N LYS A 54 -14.71 -4.36 5.33
CA LYS A 54 -15.52 -3.77 6.39
C LYS A 54 -15.88 -4.90 7.35
N LEU A 55 -15.65 -4.69 8.65
CA LEU A 55 -16.25 -5.56 9.67
C LEU A 55 -17.76 -5.42 9.49
N GLU A 56 -18.44 -6.53 9.24
CA GLU A 56 -19.90 -6.55 9.34
C GLU A 56 -20.23 -6.21 10.79
N THR A 57 -20.97 -5.12 11.00
CA THR A 57 -21.59 -4.88 12.31
C THR A 57 -22.56 -6.04 12.53
N PRO A 58 -22.43 -6.84 13.60
CA PRO A 58 -23.42 -7.86 13.90
C PRO A 58 -24.81 -7.22 14.01
N PRO A 59 -25.88 -7.95 13.62
CA PRO A 59 -27.26 -7.47 13.72
C PRO A 59 -27.67 -7.12 15.15
#